data_AF-A0A2P2C820-F1
#
_entry.id   AF-A0A2P2C820-F1
#
_cell.length_a   1.000
_cell.length_b   1.000
_cell.length_c   1.000
_cell.angle_alpha   90.00
_cell.angle_beta   90.00
_cell.angle_gamma   90.00
#
_symmetry.space_group_name_H-M   'P 1'
#
loop_
_entity.id
_entity.type
_entity.pdbx_description
1 polymer ?
#
loop_
_entity_poly.entity_id
_entity_poly.type
_entity_poly.pdbx_seq_one_letter_code
_entity_poly.pdbx_strand_id
1 'polypeptide(L)'
;MSERGLVVHQASLSSMETALADATTAITQQIDDLLEEVERLTPSWEESSESHAAHLEHQQKLRDGVKQLTDALDQVRQKVATYREDAREIEVENVAIVN
;
A
#
# COMPACT_ATOMS: atom_id res chain seq x y z
N MET A 1 -37.94 -4.00 -18.30
CA MET A 1 -37.56 -3.68 -16.90
C MET A 1 -36.05 -3.73 -16.85
N SER A 2 -35.39 -2.61 -16.53
CA SER A 2 -33.93 -2.55 -16.53
C SER A 2 -33.44 -3.18 -15.23
N GLU A 3 -32.90 -4.39 -15.31
CA GLU A 3 -32.22 -5.04 -14.19
C GLU A 3 -31.02 -4.17 -13.82
N ARG A 4 -31.16 -3.41 -12.74
CA ARG A 4 -30.03 -2.82 -12.03
C ARG A 4 -29.35 -3.93 -11.24
N GLY A 5 -28.80 -4.91 -11.93
CA GLY A 5 -27.78 -5.77 -11.36
C GLY A 5 -26.53 -4.91 -11.19
N LEU A 6 -26.01 -4.82 -9.97
CA LEU A 6 -24.63 -4.39 -9.78
C LEU A 6 -23.76 -5.35 -10.60
N VAL A 7 -23.34 -4.94 -11.80
CA VAL A 7 -22.33 -5.68 -12.56
C VAL A 7 -21.02 -5.40 -11.85
N VAL A 8 -20.73 -6.20 -10.82
CA VAL A 8 -19.45 -6.18 -10.15
C VAL A 8 -18.44 -6.67 -11.17
N HIS A 9 -17.62 -5.77 -11.69
CA HIS A 9 -16.48 -6.15 -12.51
C HIS A 9 -15.42 -6.76 -11.59
N GLN A 10 -15.62 -8.01 -11.17
CA GLN A 10 -14.68 -8.79 -10.35
C GLN A 10 -13.26 -8.73 -10.93
N ALA A 11 -13.14 -8.74 -12.26
CA ALA A 11 -11.88 -8.55 -12.96
C ALA A 11 -11.20 -7.18 -12.68
N SER A 12 -11.98 -6.10 -12.59
CA SER A 12 -11.47 -4.77 -12.23
C SER A 12 -11.03 -4.70 -10.77
N LEU A 13 -11.75 -5.35 -9.85
CA LEU A 13 -11.37 -5.44 -8.44
C LEU A 13 -10.08 -6.25 -8.25
N SER A 14 -9.94 -7.39 -8.93
CA SER A 14 -8.69 -8.15 -8.94
C SER A 14 -7.53 -7.38 -9.57
N SER A 15 -7.80 -6.61 -10.63
CA SER A 15 -6.77 -5.75 -11.26
C SER A 15 -6.33 -4.64 -10.31
N MET A 16 -7.26 -4.02 -9.58
CA MET A 16 -6.96 -3.03 -8.54
C MET A 16 -6.15 -3.63 -7.39
N GLU A 17 -6.53 -4.81 -6.91
CA GLU A 17 -5.81 -5.52 -5.84
C GLU A 17 -4.36 -5.80 -6.24
N THR A 18 -4.15 -6.28 -7.48
CA THR A 18 -2.81 -6.53 -8.04
C THR A 18 -2.02 -5.24 -8.17
N ALA A 19 -2.61 -4.20 -8.76
CA ALA A 19 -1.94 -2.90 -8.94
C ALA A 19 -1.56 -2.25 -7.60
N LEU A 20 -2.40 -2.39 -6.57
CA LEU A 20 -2.10 -1.90 -5.22
C LEU A 20 -0.97 -2.69 -4.56
N ALA A 21 -0.94 -4.02 -4.73
CA ALA A 21 0.14 -4.86 -4.24
C ALA A 21 1.47 -4.47 -4.91
N ASP A 22 1.50 -4.39 -6.24
CA ASP A 22 2.69 -4.03 -7.03
C ASP A 22 3.20 -2.63 -6.66
N ALA A 23 2.30 -1.65 -6.53
CA ALA A 23 2.65 -0.29 -6.13
C ALA A 23 3.22 -0.25 -4.71
N THR A 24 2.65 -1.02 -3.77
CA THR A 24 3.16 -1.09 -2.40
C THR A 24 4.58 -1.64 -2.39
N THR A 25 4.82 -2.77 -3.07
CA THR A 25 6.16 -3.37 -3.19
C THR A 25 7.16 -2.41 -3.83
N ALA A 26 6.78 -1.74 -4.93
CA ALA A 26 7.67 -0.81 -5.62
C ALA A 26 8.02 0.42 -4.77
N ILE A 27 7.04 0.96 -4.03
CA ILE A 27 7.25 2.10 -3.13
C ILE A 27 8.19 1.70 -1.99
N THR A 28 7.94 0.56 -1.34
CA THR A 28 8.80 0.07 -0.25
C THR A 28 10.24 -0.14 -0.73
N GLN A 29 10.45 -0.76 -1.90
CA GLN A 29 11.80 -0.97 -2.44
C GLN A 29 12.52 0.34 -2.73
N GLN A 30 11.89 1.29 -3.43
CA GLN A 30 12.51 2.58 -3.75
C GLN A 30 12.92 3.36 -2.50
N ILE A 31 12.11 3.25 -1.45
CA ILE A 31 12.40 3.89 -0.18
C ILE A 31 13.60 3.24 0.52
N ASP A 32 13.66 1.91 0.55
CA ASP A 32 14.78 1.19 1.16
C ASP A 32 16.08 1.54 0.42
N ASP A 33 16.05 1.57 -0.91
CA ASP A 33 17.18 1.99 -1.75
C ASP A 33 17.64 3.42 -1.43
N LEU A 34 16.70 4.35 -1.25
CA LEU A 34 16.99 5.73 -0.88
C LEU A 34 17.61 5.84 0.51
N LEU A 35 17.12 5.05 1.48
CA LEU A 35 17.67 5.03 2.84
C LEU A 35 19.11 4.51 2.83
N GLU A 36 19.39 3.43 2.10
CA GLU A 36 20.74 2.90 1.93
C GLU A 36 21.67 3.89 1.22
N GLU A 37 21.19 4.58 0.19
CA GLU A 37 21.98 5.60 -0.51
C GLU A 37 22.33 6.77 0.41
N VAL A 38 21.37 7.24 1.22
CA VAL A 38 21.62 8.29 2.20
C VAL A 38 22.69 7.82 3.21
N GLU A 39 22.55 6.62 3.78
CA GLU A 39 23.54 6.07 4.74
C GLU A 39 24.96 5.99 4.14
N ARG A 40 25.07 5.60 2.87
CA ARG A 40 26.35 5.54 2.14
C ARG A 40 27.00 6.92 1.96
N LEU A 41 26.21 7.99 1.90
CA LEU A 41 26.69 9.36 1.68
C LEU A 41 27.06 10.10 2.98
N THR A 42 26.69 9.57 4.15
CA THR A 42 26.97 10.17 5.46
C THR A 42 28.28 9.77 6.20
N PRO A 43 29.17 8.86 5.74
CA PRO A 43 30.28 8.37 6.57
C PRO A 43 31.40 9.40 6.84
N SER A 44 31.32 10.60 6.26
CA SER A 44 32.29 11.68 6.50
C SER A 44 31.84 12.69 7.56
N TRP A 45 30.69 12.48 8.22
CA TRP A 45 30.21 13.41 9.25
C TRP A 45 30.77 12.98 10.60
N GLU A 46 31.37 13.92 11.32
CA GLU A 46 31.87 13.68 12.66
C GLU A 46 30.70 13.25 13.56
N GLU A 47 30.78 12.06 14.18
CA GLU A 47 29.68 11.45 14.94
C GLU A 47 29.16 12.36 16.06
N SER A 48 30.02 13.21 16.63
CA SER A 48 29.68 14.17 17.69
C SER A 48 29.09 15.48 17.18
N SER A 49 28.97 15.68 15.87
CA SER A 49 28.44 16.93 15.33
C SER A 49 26.92 17.00 15.46
N GLU A 50 26.40 18.21 15.73
CA GLU A 50 24.96 18.46 15.73
C GLU A 50 24.31 18.11 14.38
N SER A 51 25.06 18.26 13.28
CA SER A 51 24.62 17.87 11.94
C SER A 51 24.42 16.36 11.81
N HIS A 52 25.31 15.54 12.38
CA HIS A 52 25.15 14.09 12.40
C HIS A 52 23.91 13.66 13.21
N ALA A 53 23.71 14.24 14.40
CA ALA A 53 22.52 13.98 15.20
C ALA A 53 21.22 14.37 14.47
N ALA A 54 21.18 15.54 13.83
CA ALA A 54 20.02 15.99 13.06
C ALA A 54 19.73 15.09 11.84
N HIS A 55 20.78 14.54 11.21
CA HIS A 55 20.63 13.60 10.12
C HIS A 55 20.05 12.27 10.56
N LEU A 56 20.54 11.71 11.66
CA LEU A 56 19.97 10.49 12.25
C LEU A 56 18.50 10.68 12.61
N GLU A 57 18.14 11.81 13.20
CA GLU A 57 16.74 12.14 13.50
C GLU A 57 15.89 12.21 12.23
N HIS A 58 16.41 12.84 11.17
CA HIS A 58 15.70 12.94 9.89
C HIS A 58 15.55 11.57 9.20
N GLN A 59 16.59 10.73 9.23
CA GLN A 59 16.53 9.36 8.73
C GLN A 59 15.49 8.53 9.50
N GLN A 60 15.43 8.67 10.83
CA GLN A 60 14.43 7.98 11.63
C GLN A 60 13.01 8.43 11.27
N LYS A 61 12.77 9.74 11.12
CA LYS A 61 11.48 10.27 10.68
C LYS A 61 11.08 9.75 9.30
N LEU A 62 12.05 9.63 8.39
CA LEU A 62 11.82 9.06 7.06
C LEU A 62 11.39 7.59 7.20
N ARG A 63 12.15 6.76 7.93
CA ARG A 63 11.80 5.35 8.21
C ARG A 63 10.40 5.20 8.83
N ASP A 64 10.05 6.07 9.77
CA ASP A 64 8.73 6.07 10.41
C ASP A 64 7.60 6.43 9.43
N GLY A 65 7.79 7.46 8.60
CA GLY A 65 6.81 7.87 7.59
C GLY A 65 6.58 6.80 6.52
N VAL A 66 7.64 6.10 6.13
CA VAL A 66 7.62 4.98 5.19
C VAL A 66 6.80 3.83 5.73
N LYS A 67 7.03 3.49 7.01
CA LYS A 67 6.26 2.46 7.70
C LYS A 67 4.77 2.82 7.71
N GLN A 68 4.43 4.06 8.06
CA GLN A 68 3.04 4.54 8.06
C GLN A 68 2.40 4.46 6.67
N LEU A 69 3.13 4.83 5.62
CA LEU A 69 2.64 4.73 4.24
C LEU A 69 2.37 3.27 3.85
N THR A 70 3.30 2.37 4.17
CA THR A 70 3.17 0.93 3.90
C THR A 70 1.96 0.34 4.64
N ASP A 71 1.80 0.67 5.92
CA ASP A 71 0.65 0.24 6.73
C ASP A 71 -0.68 0.76 6.16
N ALA A 72 -0.71 2.00 5.64
CA ALA A 72 -1.90 2.57 5.01
C ALA A 72 -2.25 1.88 3.69
N LEU A 73 -1.25 1.57 2.86
CA LEU A 73 -1.44 0.84 1.60
C LEU A 73 -1.95 -0.59 1.85
N ASP A 74 -1.43 -1.28 2.86
CA ASP A 74 -1.92 -2.59 3.28
C ASP A 74 -3.39 -2.55 3.74
N GLN A 75 -3.80 -1.50 4.47
CA GLN A 75 -5.20 -1.30 4.85
C GLN A 75 -6.11 -1.08 3.63
N VAL A 76 -5.65 -0.33 2.62
CA VAL A 76 -6.41 -0.14 1.38
C VAL A 76 -6.55 -1.47 0.64
N ARG A 77 -5.48 -2.27 0.53
CA ARG A 77 -5.53 -3.61 -0.06
C ARG A 77 -6.55 -4.50 0.64
N GLN A 78 -6.54 -4.53 1.97
CA GLN A 78 -7.50 -5.31 2.76
C GLN A 78 -8.95 -4.89 2.49
N LYS A 79 -9.23 -3.59 2.45
CA LYS A 79 -10.59 -3.09 2.14
C LYS A 79 -11.06 -3.46 0.75
N VAL A 80 -10.17 -3.42 -0.25
CA VAL A 80 -10.49 -3.86 -1.62
C VAL A 80 -10.80 -5.35 -1.65
N ALA A 81 -10.03 -6.17 -0.93
CA ALA A 81 -10.29 -7.61 -0.82
C ALA A 81 -11.64 -7.90 -0.14
N THR A 82 -11.98 -7.19 0.94
CA THR A 82 -13.29 -7.30 1.60
C THR A 82 -14.42 -6.93 0.64
N TYR A 83 -14.32 -5.79 -0.05
CA TYR A 83 -15.34 -5.36 -1.00
C TYR A 83 -15.53 -6.36 -2.14
N ARG A 84 -14.46 -7.02 -2.61
CA ARG A 84 -14.53 -8.09 -3.61
C ARG A 84 -15.33 -9.29 -3.11
N GLU A 85 -15.12 -9.69 -1.86
CA GLU A 85 -15.84 -10.81 -1.24
C GLU A 85 -17.32 -10.48 -1.02
N ASP A 86 -17.62 -9.31 -0.46
CA ASP A 86 -19.01 -8.84 -0.27
C ASP A 86 -19.75 -8.78 -1.62
N ALA A 87 -19.08 -8.27 -2.65
CA ALA A 87 -19.64 -8.15 -3.98
C ALA A 87 -19.89 -9.53 -4.62
N ARG A 88 -19.06 -10.54 -4.30
CA ARG A 88 -19.27 -11.94 -4.71
C ARG A 88 -20.45 -12.56 -3.97
N GLU A 89 -20.58 -12.34 -2.68
CA GLU A 89 -21.69 -12.85 -1.87
C GLU A 89 -23.04 -12.30 -2.37
N ILE A 90 -23.11 -10.99 -2.62
CA ILE A 90 -24.28 -10.33 -3.20
C ILE A 90 -24.64 -10.90 -4.57
N GLU A 91 -23.65 -11.19 -5.43
CA GLU A 91 -23.89 -11.80 -6.74
C GLU A 91 -24.48 -13.21 -6.60
N VAL A 92 -23.92 -14.04 -5.71
CA VAL A 92 -24.43 -15.40 -5.44
C VAL A 92 -25.84 -15.36 -4.88
N GLU A 93 -26.13 -14.48 -3.92
CA GLU A 93 -27.46 -14.33 -3.32
C GLU A 93 -28.49 -13.89 -4.36
N ASN A 94 -28.15 -12.89 -5.19
CA ASN A 94 -29.04 -12.43 -6.26
C ASN A 94 -29.34 -13.54 -7.28
N VAL A 95 -28.34 -14.34 -7.67
CA VAL A 95 -28.55 -15.50 -8.57
C VAL A 95 -29.45 -16.57 -7.92
N ALA A 96 -29.35 -16.77 -6.60
CA ALA A 96 -30.19 -17.71 -5.87
C ALA A 96 -31.66 -17.25 -5.72
N ILE A 97 -31.92 -15.94 -5.72
CA ILE A 97 -33.28 -15.37 -5.64
C ILE A 97 -34.01 -15.40 -6.99
N VAL A 98 -33.26 -15.32 -8.10
CA VAL A 98 -33.82 -15.21 -9.45
C VAL A 98 -34.11 -16.59 -10.09
N ASN A 99 -33.54 -17.67 -9.56
CA ASN A 99 -33.79 -19.06 -10.00
C ASN A 99 -34.79 -19.79 -9.09
#